data_AF-R0BRL2-F1
#
_entry.id   AF-R0BRL2-F1
#
_cell.length_a   1.000
_cell.length_b   1.000
_cell.length_c   1.000
_cell.angle_alpha   90.00
_cell.angle_beta   90.00
_cell.angle_gamma   90.00
#
_symmetry.space_group_name_H-M   'P 1'
#
loop_
_entity.id
_entity.type
_entity.pdbx_description
1 polymer ?
#
loop_
_entity_poly.entity_id
_entity_poly.type
_entity_poly.pdbx_seq_one_letter_code
_entity_poly.pdbx_strand_id
1 'polypeptide(L)'
;MTNYTFEEIKGLLLKSIQEHDFESELRLCFHDNPNEYMIIIYDDHCSFQRCGNPKEASGEYNYESLDELYKAQQVDGIVLERDWGKIKELQCTDFDILGLWD
;
A
#
# COMPACT_ATOMS: atom_id res chain seq x y z
N MET A 1 -6.77 -11.88 -8.00
CA MET A 1 -6.03 -12.38 -6.83
C MET A 1 -4.58 -12.07 -7.04
N THR A 2 -4.03 -11.26 -6.14
CA THR A 2 -2.59 -11.01 -6.08
C THR A 2 -1.87 -12.29 -5.71
N ASN A 3 -0.63 -12.46 -6.17
CA ASN A 3 0.22 -13.58 -5.74
C ASN A 3 0.91 -13.31 -4.39
N TYR A 4 0.78 -12.08 -3.86
CA TYR A 4 1.43 -11.66 -2.62
C TYR A 4 0.42 -11.51 -1.47
N THR A 5 0.79 -12.05 -0.33
CA THR A 5 0.21 -11.80 0.99
C THR A 5 0.62 -10.41 1.50
N PHE A 6 -0.09 -9.92 2.51
CA PHE A 6 0.28 -8.66 3.16
C PHE A 6 1.68 -8.73 3.79
N GLU A 7 2.04 -9.84 4.44
CA GLU A 7 3.35 -9.99 5.08
C GLU A 7 4.50 -9.97 4.06
N GLU A 8 4.31 -10.56 2.87
CA GLU A 8 5.32 -10.47 1.79
C GLU A 8 5.48 -9.02 1.34
N ILE A 9 4.38 -8.32 1.06
CA ILE A 9 4.41 -6.90 0.69
C ILE A 9 5.04 -6.03 1.77
N LYS A 10 4.69 -6.26 3.04
CA LYS A 10 5.27 -5.58 4.19
C LYS A 10 6.79 -5.78 4.22
N GLY A 11 7.26 -7.00 3.96
CA GLY A 11 8.69 -7.29 3.84
C GLY A 11 9.36 -6.49 2.73
N LEU A 12 8.74 -6.42 1.54
CA LEU A 12 9.28 -5.65 0.41
C LEU A 12 9.31 -4.14 0.66
N LEU A 13 8.25 -3.58 1.26
CA LEU A 13 8.19 -2.16 1.65
C LEU A 13 9.25 -1.82 2.68
N LEU A 14 9.46 -2.68 3.69
CA LEU A 14 10.51 -2.45 4.68
C LEU A 14 11.90 -2.57 4.06
N LYS A 15 12.09 -3.49 3.11
CA LYS A 15 13.34 -3.67 2.40
C LYS A 15 13.71 -2.46 1.54
N SER A 16 12.73 -1.81 0.90
CA SER A 16 13.00 -0.61 0.09
C SER A 16 13.62 0.51 0.92
N ILE A 17 13.16 0.72 2.16
CA ILE A 17 13.76 1.70 3.06
C ILE A 17 15.08 1.19 3.65
N GLN A 18 15.05 0.01 4.28
CA GLN A 18 16.18 -0.45 5.10
C GLN A 18 17.44 -0.77 4.29
N GLU A 19 17.29 -1.23 3.06
CA GLU A 19 18.43 -1.63 2.21
C GLU A 19 18.72 -0.62 1.10
N HIS A 20 17.74 0.20 0.70
CA HIS A 20 17.88 1.10 -0.45
C HIS A 20 17.64 2.58 -0.14
N ASP A 21 17.31 2.94 1.10
CA ASP A 21 16.99 4.32 1.51
C ASP A 21 15.89 4.95 0.61
N PHE A 22 14.89 4.12 0.27
CA PHE A 22 13.89 4.44 -0.74
C PHE A 22 12.45 4.26 -0.22
N GLU A 23 11.76 5.38 -0.07
CA GLU A 23 10.33 5.47 0.24
C GLU A 23 9.51 5.00 -0.97
N SER A 24 8.92 3.80 -0.86
CA SER A 24 8.18 3.18 -1.98
C SER A 24 6.68 3.45 -1.93
N GLU A 25 6.10 3.63 -3.11
CA GLU A 25 4.67 3.82 -3.33
C GLU A 25 4.04 2.56 -3.95
N LEU A 26 3.24 1.83 -3.16
CA LEU A 26 2.52 0.65 -3.61
C LEU A 26 1.07 0.99 -3.95
N ARG A 27 0.68 0.82 -5.21
CA ARG A 27 -0.69 0.98 -5.70
C ARG A 27 -1.49 -0.30 -5.58
N LEU A 28 -2.77 -0.15 -5.23
CA LEU A 28 -3.73 -1.19 -4.92
C LEU A 28 -5.05 -0.94 -5.67
N CYS A 29 -5.53 -1.93 -6.42
CA CYS A 29 -6.85 -1.92 -7.02
C CYS A 29 -7.66 -3.14 -6.54
N PHE A 30 -8.94 -2.94 -6.20
CA PHE A 30 -9.82 -4.02 -5.75
C PHE A 30 -10.75 -4.49 -6.87
N HIS A 31 -11.27 -5.72 -6.75
CA HIS A 31 -12.20 -6.28 -7.75
C HIS A 31 -13.58 -5.59 -7.77
N ASP A 32 -14.04 -5.10 -6.62
CA ASP A 32 -15.38 -4.57 -6.36
C ASP A 32 -15.39 -3.04 -6.12
N ASN A 33 -14.27 -2.37 -6.35
CA ASN A 33 -14.11 -0.94 -6.13
C ASN A 33 -13.38 -0.30 -7.33
N PRO A 34 -13.95 0.74 -7.97
CA PRO A 34 -13.33 1.39 -9.12
C PRO A 34 -12.16 2.32 -8.75
N ASN A 35 -11.99 2.64 -7.46
CA ASN A 35 -10.94 3.55 -7.00
C ASN A 35 -9.59 2.83 -6.91
N GLU A 36 -8.53 3.60 -7.12
CA GLU A 36 -7.15 3.19 -6.85
C GLU A 36 -6.73 3.72 -5.49
N TYR A 37 -5.95 2.93 -4.77
CA TYR A 37 -5.40 3.29 -3.47
C TYR A 37 -3.88 3.12 -3.47
N MET A 38 -3.23 3.75 -2.51
CA MET A 38 -1.78 3.71 -2.37
C MET A 38 -1.39 3.55 -0.91
N ILE A 39 -0.42 2.66 -0.65
CA ILE A 39 0.38 2.63 0.57
C ILE A 39 1.70 3.31 0.27
N ILE A 40 2.13 4.24 1.12
CA ILE A 40 3.47 4.84 1.06
C ILE A 40 4.21 4.50 2.35
N ILE A 41 5.47 4.08 2.23
CA ILE A 41 6.34 3.81 3.38
C ILE A 41 7.35 4.94 3.54
N TYR A 42 7.51 5.43 4.76
CA TYR A 42 8.46 6.47 5.18
C TYR A 42 9.37 5.92 6.29
N ASP A 43 10.45 6.63 6.60
CA ASP A 43 11.41 6.23 7.65
C ASP A 43 10.77 6.05 9.03
N ASP A 44 9.78 6.88 9.37
CA ASP A 44 9.18 6.97 10.70
C ASP A 44 7.69 6.59 10.74
N HIS A 45 7.04 6.41 9.60
CA HIS A 45 5.61 6.08 9.51
C HIS A 45 5.24 5.46 8.16
N CYS A 46 3.96 5.19 7.97
CA CYS A 46 3.40 4.83 6.66
C CYS A 46 2.06 5.53 6.45
N SER A 47 1.63 5.64 5.20
CA SER A 47 0.35 6.26 4.88
C SER A 47 -0.51 5.40 3.96
N PHE A 48 -1.82 5.64 4.00
CA PHE A 48 -2.78 5.10 3.06
C PHE A 48 -3.62 6.23 2.45
N GLN A 49 -3.86 6.16 1.15
CA GLN A 49 -4.72 7.14 0.47
C GLN A 49 -5.49 6.55 -0.70
N ARG A 50 -6.62 7.17 -1.03
CA ARG A 50 -7.28 7.03 -2.33
C ARG A 50 -6.62 7.97 -3.33
N CYS A 51 -6.13 7.42 -4.44
CA CYS A 51 -5.63 8.15 -5.58
C CYS A 51 -6.77 8.84 -6.35
N GLY A 52 -6.47 9.93 -7.04
CA GLY A 52 -7.43 10.59 -7.91
C GLY A 52 -7.06 12.04 -8.17
N ASN A 53 -7.92 12.77 -8.87
CA ASN A 53 -7.76 14.22 -8.98
C ASN A 53 -8.02 14.89 -7.61
N PRO A 54 -7.68 16.18 -7.41
CA PRO A 54 -7.83 16.84 -6.11
C PRO A 54 -9.24 16.84 -5.49
N LYS A 55 -10.30 16.54 -6.26
CA LYS A 55 -11.67 16.40 -5.73
C LYS A 55 -12.00 14.97 -5.28
N GLU A 56 -11.25 13.99 -5.78
CA GLU A 56 -11.45 12.56 -5.54
C GLU A 56 -10.46 12.01 -4.52
N ALA A 57 -9.22 12.50 -4.56
CA ALA A 57 -8.16 12.09 -3.67
C ALA A 57 -8.55 12.31 -2.21
N SER A 58 -8.25 11.34 -1.35
CA SER A 58 -8.58 11.44 0.07
C SER A 58 -7.55 12.25 0.87
N GLY A 59 -6.35 12.45 0.31
CA GLY A 59 -5.15 12.78 1.07
C GLY A 59 -4.62 11.57 1.85
N GLU A 60 -3.42 11.73 2.41
CA GLU A 60 -2.72 10.70 3.17
C GLU A 60 -3.23 10.59 4.61
N TYR A 61 -3.51 9.35 5.02
CA TYR A 61 -3.83 8.98 6.38
C TYR A 61 -2.61 8.27 6.96
N ASN A 62 -1.97 8.88 7.95
CA ASN A 62 -0.72 8.39 8.52
C ASN A 62 -0.98 7.40 9.65
N TYR A 63 -0.12 6.39 9.72
CA TYR A 63 -0.11 5.32 10.71
C TYR A 63 1.31 5.10 11.21
N GLU A 64 1.48 4.79 12.49
CA GLU A 64 2.81 4.59 13.10
C GLU A 64 3.52 3.35 12.52
N SER A 65 2.77 2.38 12.01
CA SER A 65 3.33 1.15 11.43
C SER A 65 2.41 0.51 10.40
N LEU A 66 3.00 -0.32 9.52
CA LEU A 66 2.25 -1.13 8.56
C LEU A 66 1.26 -2.09 9.25
N ASP A 67 1.56 -2.55 10.48
CA ASP A 67 0.66 -3.40 11.27
C ASP A 67 -0.58 -2.64 11.76
N GLU A 68 -0.42 -1.37 12.12
CA GLU A 68 -1.53 -0.49 12.47
C GLU A 68 -2.38 -0.20 11.23
N LEU A 69 -1.74 0.20 10.13
CA LEU A 69 -2.38 0.46 8.84
C LEU A 69 -3.21 -0.75 8.38
N TYR A 70 -2.66 -1.97 8.53
CA TYR A 70 -3.31 -3.22 8.13
C TYR A 70 -4.65 -3.48 8.83
N LYS A 71 -4.74 -3.11 10.11
CA LYS A 71 -5.91 -3.35 10.98
C LYS A 71 -6.87 -2.18 11.03
N ALA A 72 -6.41 -0.98 10.68
CA ALA A 72 -7.22 0.23 10.75
C ALA A 72 -8.37 0.21 9.74
N GLN A 73 -9.47 0.89 10.09
CA GLN A 73 -10.48 1.26 9.11
C GLN A 73 -10.00 2.48 8.33
N GLN A 74 -9.68 2.25 7.07
CA GLN A 74 -9.16 3.21 6.12
C GLN A 74 -10.27 4.03 5.44
N VAL A 75 -9.86 4.92 4.54
CA VAL A 75 -10.77 5.62 3.63
C VAL A 75 -11.67 4.63 2.88
N ASP A 76 -12.89 5.06 2.58
CA ASP A 76 -13.93 4.23 1.95
C ASP A 76 -14.31 2.96 2.74
N GLY A 77 -13.95 2.89 4.03
CA GLY A 77 -14.30 1.76 4.89
C GLY A 77 -13.49 0.49 4.63
N ILE A 78 -12.38 0.62 3.89
CA ILE A 78 -11.45 -0.48 3.62
C ILE A 78 -10.77 -0.90 4.92
N VAL A 79 -10.62 -2.22 5.10
CA VAL A 79 -9.77 -2.79 6.15
C VAL A 79 -8.88 -3.81 5.47
N LEU A 80 -7.57 -3.56 5.38
CA LEU A 80 -6.69 -4.43 4.60
C LEU A 80 -6.68 -5.86 5.13
N GLU A 81 -6.71 -6.06 6.46
CA GLU A 81 -6.82 -7.40 7.06
C GLU A 81 -8.02 -8.19 6.56
N ARG A 82 -9.17 -7.53 6.36
CA ARG A 82 -10.39 -8.15 5.86
C ARG A 82 -10.40 -8.26 4.33
N ASP A 83 -9.92 -7.24 3.65
CA ASP A 83 -10.15 -7.02 2.23
C ASP A 83 -8.97 -7.40 1.33
N TRP A 84 -7.82 -7.81 1.88
CA TRP A 84 -6.60 -8.13 1.11
C TRP A 84 -6.87 -9.13 -0.03
N GLY A 85 -7.65 -10.17 0.24
CA GLY A 85 -8.00 -11.19 -0.76
C GLY A 85 -8.84 -10.68 -1.94
N LYS A 86 -9.38 -9.46 -1.86
CA LYS A 86 -10.15 -8.80 -2.92
C LYS A 86 -9.28 -7.91 -3.82
N ILE A 87 -8.00 -7.75 -3.49
CA ILE A 87 -7.08 -7.00 -4.34
C ILE A 87 -6.94 -7.73 -5.68
N LYS A 88 -7.23 -6.99 -6.74
CA LYS A 88 -7.13 -7.42 -8.13
C LYS A 88 -5.69 -7.29 -8.61
N GLU A 89 -5.04 -6.20 -8.25
CA GLU A 89 -3.77 -5.77 -8.82
C GLU A 89 -2.94 -4.98 -7.81
N LEU A 90 -1.63 -5.24 -7.83
CA LEU A 90 -0.59 -4.53 -7.10
C LEU A 90 0.39 -3.98 -8.12
N GLN A 91 0.79 -2.72 -7.97
CA GLN A 91 1.82 -2.09 -8.80
C GLN A 91 2.72 -1.24 -7.91
N CYS A 92 4.03 -1.36 -8.10
CA CYS A 92 5.02 -0.53 -7.42
C CYS A 92 6.21 -0.35 -8.35
N THR A 93 6.33 0.84 -8.93
CA THR A 93 7.43 1.18 -9.84
C THR A 93 8.78 1.15 -9.11
N ASP A 94 8.79 1.47 -7.82
CA ASP A 94 10.00 1.45 -7.01
C ASP A 94 10.52 0.02 -6.86
N PHE A 95 9.62 -0.95 -6.64
CA PHE A 95 9.99 -2.36 -6.60
C PHE A 95 10.50 -2.86 -7.97
N ASP A 96 9.93 -2.38 -9.08
CA ASP A 96 10.44 -2.71 -10.42
C ASP A 96 11.87 -2.18 -10.63
N ILE A 97 12.15 -0.95 -10.18
CA ILE A 97 13.47 -0.30 -10.30
C ILE A 97 14.51 -0.99 -9.41
N LEU A 98 14.12 -1.30 -8.17
CA LEU A 98 15.00 -1.92 -7.18
C LEU A 98 15.14 -3.44 -7.37
N GLY A 99 14.30 -4.05 -8.22
CA GLY A 99 14.28 -5.50 -8.44
C GLY A 99 13.82 -6.28 -7.20
N LEU A 100 12.82 -5.74 -6.50
CA LEU A 100 12.31 -6.30 -5.25
C LEU A 100 11.18 -7.31 -5.42
N TRP A 101 10.51 -7.33 -6.56
CA TRP A 101 9.53 -8.38 -6.85
C TRP A 101 10.22 -9.74 -6.91
N ASP A 102 9.73 -10.70 -6.12
CA ASP A 102 10.16 -12.11 -6.16
C ASP A 102 9.73 -12.83 -7.45
#